data_AF-A0A0U1DRK4-F1
#
_entry.id   AF-A0A0U1DRK4-F1
#
_cell.length_a   1.000
_cell.length_b   1.000
_cell.length_c   1.000
_cell.angle_alpha   90.00
_cell.angle_beta   90.00
_cell.angle_gamma   90.00
#
_symmetry.space_group_name_H-M   'P 1'
#
loop_
_entity.id
_entity.type
_entity.pdbx_description
1 polymer ?
#
loop_
_entity_poly.entity_id
_entity_poly.type
_entity_poly.pdbx_seq_one_letter_code
_entity_poly.pdbx_strand_id
1 'polypeptide(L)'
;MQLSLAPLSVTRRLFTAVSFVIAFVASASLPPTLAVAHADPIGFPPDWPFYEMQTEQTMCRAMAQGWSRAQIVGAMQQANNQSVTGLNPQQAAKTANMWVDLGRIKYCPGAVAS
;
A
#
# COMPACT_ATOMS: atom_id res chain seq x y z
N MET A 1 4.73 -64.19 -32.11
CA MET A 1 5.59 -64.82 -31.10
C MET A 1 6.34 -63.69 -30.38
N GLN A 2 6.04 -63.52 -29.10
CA GLN A 2 6.55 -62.43 -28.25
C GLN A 2 7.71 -63.00 -27.45
N LEU A 3 8.89 -62.37 -27.50
CA LEU A 3 10.05 -62.71 -26.68
C LEU A 3 10.46 -61.48 -25.88
N SER A 4 10.46 -61.70 -24.57
CA SER A 4 10.64 -60.74 -23.50
C SER A 4 12.11 -60.39 -23.21
N LEU A 5 12.26 -59.34 -22.40
CA LEU A 5 13.34 -59.01 -21.44
C LEU A 5 14.44 -58.02 -21.87
N ALA A 6 14.43 -56.89 -21.15
CA ALA A 6 15.44 -55.84 -21.05
C ALA A 6 16.73 -56.32 -20.33
N PRO A 7 17.83 -55.53 -20.25
CA PRO A 7 17.88 -54.43 -19.28
C PRO A 7 18.67 -53.17 -19.70
N LEU A 8 18.43 -52.12 -18.91
CA LEU A 8 19.08 -50.81 -18.87
C LEU A 8 20.60 -50.88 -18.80
N SER A 9 21.29 -49.99 -19.52
CA SER A 9 22.64 -49.57 -19.14
C SER A 9 23.10 -48.25 -19.75
N VAL A 10 23.56 -47.40 -18.83
CA VAL A 10 24.54 -46.31 -18.98
C VAL A 10 24.05 -44.98 -19.56
N THR A 11 23.59 -44.15 -18.63
CA THR A 11 23.66 -42.69 -18.64
C THR A 11 25.03 -42.19 -19.12
N ARG A 12 25.10 -41.53 -20.28
CA ARG A 12 26.24 -40.69 -20.65
C ARG A 12 25.74 -39.28 -20.98
N ARG A 13 26.01 -38.38 -20.04
CA ARG A 13 25.78 -36.93 -20.11
C ARG A 13 26.42 -36.36 -21.38
N LEU A 14 25.64 -35.66 -22.19
CA LEU A 14 26.12 -34.64 -23.11
C LEU A 14 25.23 -33.43 -22.95
N PHE A 15 25.63 -32.57 -22.02
CA PHE A 15 25.17 -31.19 -21.95
C PHE A 15 25.78 -30.45 -23.15
N THR A 16 25.09 -30.48 -24.29
CA THR A 16 25.41 -29.57 -25.40
C THR A 16 24.92 -28.18 -25.05
N ALA A 17 25.88 -27.36 -24.65
CA ALA A 17 25.78 -25.93 -24.49
C ALA A 17 25.16 -25.28 -25.74
N VAL A 18 24.03 -24.59 -25.55
CA VAL A 18 23.54 -23.61 -26.52
C VAL A 18 23.75 -22.24 -25.90
N SER A 19 24.81 -21.61 -26.38
CA SER A 19 25.20 -20.24 -26.10
C SER A 19 24.23 -19.24 -26.75
N PHE A 20 23.77 -18.30 -25.92
CA PHE A 20 23.54 -16.87 -26.19
C PHE A 20 22.65 -16.43 -27.36
N VAL A 21 21.46 -15.90 -27.02
CA VAL A 21 20.98 -14.62 -27.56
C VAL A 21 20.40 -13.81 -26.41
N ILE A 22 21.08 -12.72 -26.06
CA ILE A 22 20.60 -11.70 -25.14
C ILE A 22 19.56 -10.86 -25.91
N ALA A 23 18.28 -11.00 -25.56
CA ALA A 23 17.27 -10.03 -25.98
C ALA A 23 17.22 -8.91 -24.94
N PHE A 24 17.98 -7.83 -25.20
CA PHE A 24 17.73 -6.54 -24.57
C PHE A 24 16.48 -5.90 -25.18
N VAL A 25 15.81 -5.09 -24.35
CA VAL A 25 14.71 -4.12 -24.58
C VAL A 25 13.32 -4.70 -24.87
N ALA A 26 12.25 -4.34 -24.16
CA ALA A 26 12.00 -3.18 -23.33
C ALA A 26 11.29 -3.59 -22.03
N SER A 27 11.95 -3.40 -20.88
CA SER A 27 11.21 -3.19 -19.64
C SER A 27 10.45 -1.90 -19.84
N ALA A 28 9.17 -1.98 -20.15
CA ALA A 28 8.27 -0.85 -19.95
C ALA A 28 8.53 -0.38 -18.52
N SER A 29 9.13 0.79 -18.40
CA SER A 29 9.27 1.52 -17.15
C SER A 29 7.85 1.78 -16.66
N LEU A 30 7.26 0.80 -15.97
CA LEU A 30 6.22 1.07 -15.01
C LEU A 30 6.82 2.18 -14.15
N PRO A 31 6.18 3.36 -14.06
CA PRO A 31 6.66 4.38 -13.15
C PRO A 31 6.83 3.66 -11.81
N PRO A 32 7.95 3.86 -11.10
CA PRO A 32 8.05 3.31 -9.77
C PRO A 32 6.95 4.00 -8.98
N THR A 33 5.79 3.35 -8.85
CA THR A 33 4.89 3.62 -7.75
C THR A 33 5.69 3.13 -6.55
N LEU A 34 6.59 3.98 -6.10
CA LEU A 34 7.23 3.89 -4.82
C LEU A 34 6.07 3.91 -3.83
N ALA A 35 5.53 2.74 -3.53
CA ALA A 35 4.80 2.54 -2.29
C ALA A 35 5.84 2.85 -1.22
N VAL A 36 5.85 4.11 -0.77
CA VAL A 36 6.65 4.54 0.36
C VAL A 36 6.20 3.64 1.50
N ALA A 37 7.03 2.65 1.83
CA ALA A 37 6.80 1.81 2.99
C ALA A 37 7.00 2.72 4.21
N HIS A 38 5.91 3.26 4.74
CA HIS A 38 5.95 4.15 5.89
C HIS A 38 6.38 3.35 7.12
N ALA A 39 7.52 3.72 7.71
CA ALA A 39 8.09 3.04 8.87
C ALA A 39 7.27 3.27 10.16
N ASP A 40 6.52 4.37 10.23
CA ASP A 40 5.67 4.71 11.37
C ASP A 40 4.19 4.68 10.97
N PRO A 41 3.32 3.94 11.68
CA PRO A 41 1.88 4.00 11.44
C PRO A 41 1.33 5.40 11.76
N ILE A 42 0.35 5.88 10.97
CA ILE A 42 -0.38 7.10 11.31
C ILE A 42 -1.25 6.82 12.54
N GLY A 43 -1.00 7.53 13.64
CA GLY A 43 -1.78 7.42 14.86
C GLY A 43 -2.73 8.60 15.03
N PHE A 44 -4.05 8.33 15.01
CA PHE A 44 -5.06 9.30 15.42
C PHE A 44 -5.54 8.96 16.85
N PRO A 45 -5.84 9.96 17.70
CA PRO A 45 -6.48 9.71 18.98
C PRO A 45 -7.89 9.13 18.76
N PRO A 46 -8.44 8.36 19.71
CA PRO A 46 -9.72 7.68 19.53
C PRO A 46 -10.93 8.62 19.41
N ASP A 47 -10.74 9.86 19.84
CA ASP A 47 -11.67 10.97 19.86
C ASP A 47 -11.17 12.15 19.01
N TRP A 48 -10.39 11.83 17.97
CA TRP A 48 -9.88 12.77 16.97
C TRP A 48 -10.89 13.80 16.44
N PRO A 49 -12.22 13.54 16.32
CA PRO A 49 -13.14 14.58 15.85
C PRO A 49 -13.21 15.80 16.78
N PHE A 50 -12.84 15.65 18.06
CA PHE A 50 -12.88 16.73 19.05
C PHE A 50 -11.57 17.53 19.15
N TYR A 51 -10.51 17.09 18.47
CA TYR A 51 -9.19 17.73 18.49
C TYR A 51 -8.78 18.22 17.11
N GLU A 52 -9.45 19.28 16.63
CA GLU A 52 -9.25 19.84 15.29
C GLU A 52 -7.78 20.03 14.94
N MET A 53 -7.03 20.83 15.73
CA MET A 53 -5.63 21.14 15.42
C MET A 53 -4.72 19.90 15.39
N GLN A 54 -4.95 18.92 16.28
CA GLN A 54 -4.12 17.71 16.33
C GLN A 54 -4.41 16.78 15.17
N THR A 55 -5.70 16.60 14.87
CA THR A 55 -6.18 15.81 13.74
C THR A 55 -5.66 16.41 12.44
N GLU A 56 -5.74 17.72 12.30
CA GLU A 56 -5.19 18.49 11.19
C GLU A 56 -3.69 18.22 11.01
N GLN A 57 -2.89 18.45 12.06
CA GLN A 57 -1.44 18.32 11.97
C GLN A 57 -1.01 16.88 11.62
N THR A 58 -1.66 15.89 12.24
CA THR A 58 -1.41 14.47 11.97
C THR A 58 -1.73 14.12 10.52
N MET A 59 -2.87 14.60 10.03
CA MET A 59 -3.32 14.38 8.67
C MET A 59 -2.41 15.09 7.65
N CYS A 60 -2.02 16.34 7.89
CA CYS A 60 -1.08 17.05 7.02
C CYS A 60 0.27 16.36 6.95
N ARG A 61 0.78 15.87 8.08
CA ARG A 61 2.02 15.08 8.12
C ARG A 61 1.88 13.79 7.31
N ALA A 62 0.76 13.09 7.44
CA ALA A 62 0.50 11.88 6.67
C ALA A 62 0.44 12.18 5.16
N MET A 63 -0.26 13.22 4.74
CA MET A 63 -0.29 13.64 3.33
C MET A 63 1.10 14.01 2.81
N ALA A 64 1.88 14.77 3.58
CA ALA A 64 3.25 15.16 3.20
C ALA A 64 4.20 13.96 3.11
N GLN A 65 3.97 12.92 3.90
CA GLN A 65 4.71 11.67 3.83
C GLN A 65 4.35 10.81 2.62
N GLY A 66 3.26 11.13 1.90
CA GLY A 66 2.79 10.40 0.72
C GLY A 66 1.74 9.33 1.02
N TRP A 67 1.13 9.34 2.21
CA TRP A 67 0.04 8.41 2.51
C TRP A 67 -1.16 8.67 1.61
N SER A 68 -1.77 7.60 1.13
CA SER A 68 -2.99 7.71 0.32
C SER A 68 -4.19 8.12 1.16
N ARG A 69 -5.18 8.73 0.51
CA ARG A 69 -6.46 9.10 1.14
C ARG A 69 -7.09 7.92 1.86
N ALA A 70 -7.11 6.75 1.22
CA ALA A 70 -7.74 5.54 1.75
C ALA A 70 -7.03 5.06 3.04
N GLN A 71 -5.69 5.15 3.09
CA GLN A 71 -4.94 4.79 4.30
C GLN A 71 -5.20 5.75 5.46
N ILE A 72 -5.24 7.06 5.18
CA ILE A 72 -5.52 8.08 6.20
C ILE A 72 -6.96 7.89 6.75
N VAL A 73 -7.95 7.77 5.87
CA VAL A 73 -9.35 7.53 6.26
C VAL A 73 -9.49 6.23 7.02
N GLY A 74 -8.83 5.16 6.57
CA GLY A 74 -8.81 3.86 7.25
C GLY A 74 -8.24 3.96 8.66
N ALA A 75 -7.13 4.69 8.84
CA ALA A 75 -6.52 4.91 10.16
C ALA A 75 -7.46 5.70 11.10
N MET A 76 -8.11 6.75 10.60
CA MET A 76 -9.08 7.54 11.39
C MET A 76 -10.31 6.71 11.77
N GLN A 77 -10.81 5.90 10.84
CA GLN A 77 -11.94 4.99 11.09
C GLN A 77 -11.56 3.92 12.12
N GLN A 78 -10.36 3.34 12.01
CA GLN A 78 -9.88 2.31 12.93
C GLN A 78 -9.62 2.85 14.33
N ALA A 79 -9.12 4.08 14.44
CA ALA A 79 -8.89 4.75 15.72
C ALA A 79 -10.21 5.13 16.43
N ASN A 80 -11.27 5.46 15.68
CA ASN A 80 -12.51 6.00 16.22
C ASN A 80 -13.13 5.10 17.30
N ASN A 81 -13.27 5.65 18.51
CA ASN A 81 -14.01 5.03 19.58
C ASN A 81 -15.46 5.51 19.59
N GLN A 82 -16.38 4.67 19.09
CA GLN A 82 -17.80 4.98 18.99
C GLN A 82 -18.45 5.32 20.34
N SER A 83 -17.97 4.76 21.47
CA SER A 83 -18.55 5.09 22.78
C SER A 83 -18.23 6.51 23.24
N VAL A 84 -17.19 7.12 22.69
CA VAL A 84 -16.75 8.49 22.99
C VAL A 84 -17.28 9.47 21.96
N THR A 85 -17.14 9.14 20.67
CA THR A 85 -17.48 10.06 19.58
C THR A 85 -18.96 9.99 19.17
N GLY A 86 -19.65 8.89 19.48
CA GLY A 86 -20.99 8.60 18.98
C GLY A 86 -21.02 8.25 17.48
N LEU A 87 -19.88 8.24 16.80
CA LEU A 87 -19.80 7.96 15.36
C LEU A 87 -19.68 6.46 15.15
N ASN A 88 -20.65 5.88 14.43
CA ASN A 88 -20.52 4.52 13.94
C ASN A 88 -19.41 4.45 12.86
N PRO A 89 -18.92 3.25 12.47
CA PRO A 89 -17.80 3.13 11.54
C PRO A 89 -18.01 3.83 10.19
N GLN A 90 -19.24 3.84 9.67
CA GLN A 90 -19.57 4.49 8.40
C GLN A 90 -19.57 6.02 8.54
N GLN A 91 -20.10 6.54 9.64
CA GLN A 91 -20.06 7.97 9.97
C GLN A 91 -18.62 8.43 10.20
N ALA A 92 -17.82 7.67 10.96
CA ALA A 92 -16.41 7.97 11.19
C ALA A 92 -15.63 8.05 9.86
N ALA A 93 -15.84 7.10 8.95
CA ALA A 93 -15.22 7.13 7.62
C ALA A 93 -15.68 8.32 6.76
N LYS A 94 -16.97 8.69 6.82
CA LYS A 94 -17.48 9.88 6.13
C LYS A 94 -16.88 11.17 6.68
N THR A 95 -16.85 11.31 8.00
CA THR A 95 -16.23 12.45 8.68
C THR A 95 -14.74 12.52 8.34
N ALA A 96 -14.01 11.40 8.42
CA ALA A 96 -12.60 11.32 8.05
C ALA A 96 -12.35 11.74 6.59
N ASN A 97 -13.22 11.34 5.66
CA ASN A 97 -13.15 11.80 4.27
C ASN A 97 -13.29 13.33 4.15
N MET A 98 -14.25 13.92 4.87
CA MET A 98 -14.42 15.37 4.91
C MET A 98 -13.17 16.06 5.48
N TRP A 99 -12.54 15.51 6.51
CA TRP A 99 -11.28 16.02 7.03
C TRP A 99 -10.16 15.99 5.99
N VAL A 100 -9.99 14.87 5.26
CA VAL A 100 -8.97 14.78 4.21
C VAL A 100 -9.24 15.76 3.06
N ASP A 101 -10.51 15.94 2.67
CA ASP A 101 -10.92 16.92 1.67
C ASP A 101 -10.62 18.37 2.08
N LEU A 102 -11.00 18.73 3.32
CA LEU A 102 -10.66 20.03 3.90
C LEU A 102 -9.16 20.18 4.10
N GLY A 103 -8.49 19.10 4.45
CA GLY A 103 -7.04 19.00 4.62
C GLY A 103 -6.29 19.52 3.42
N ARG A 104 -6.62 19.00 2.24
CA ARG A 104 -5.99 19.39 0.98
C ARG A 104 -6.18 20.87 0.63
N ILE A 105 -7.30 21.47 1.01
CA ILE A 105 -7.70 22.81 0.57
C ILE A 105 -7.32 23.89 1.59
N LYS A 106 -7.59 23.63 2.87
CA LYS A 106 -7.56 24.63 3.94
C LYS A 106 -6.32 24.49 4.83
N TYR A 107 -5.94 23.26 5.15
CA TYR A 107 -5.04 22.99 6.27
C TYR A 107 -3.61 22.62 5.86
N CYS A 108 -3.46 21.93 4.72
CA CYS A 108 -2.18 21.38 4.27
C CYS A 108 -1.81 21.88 2.86
N PRO A 109 -1.57 23.19 2.67
CA PRO A 109 -1.24 23.73 1.34
C PRO A 109 0.03 23.06 0.79
N GLY A 110 -0.10 22.37 -0.34
CA GLY A 110 1.00 21.67 -1.02
C GLY A 110 1.21 20.20 -0.61
N ALA A 111 0.49 19.68 0.39
CA ALA A 111 0.49 18.26 0.71
C ALA A 111 -0.62 17.54 -0.09
N VAL A 112 -0.27 16.46 -0.78
CA VAL A 112 -1.20 15.65 -1.57
C VAL A 112 -1.27 14.24 -1.02
N ALA A 113 -2.45 13.85 -0.52
CA ALA A 113 -2.77 12.44 -0.36
C ALA A 113 -2.83 11.81 -1.76
N SER A 114 -1.91 10.88 -2.04
CA SER A 114 -1.77 10.24 -3.35
C SER A 114 -2.87 9.20 -3.64
#